data_AF-A0A926A1U6-F1
#
_entry.id   AF-A0A926A1U6-F1
#
_cell.length_a   1.000
_cell.length_b   1.000
_cell.length_c   1.000
_cell.angle_alpha   90.00
_cell.angle_beta   90.00
_cell.angle_gamma   90.00
#
_symmetry.space_group_name_H-M   'P 1'
#
loop_
_entity.id
_entity.type
_entity.pdbx_description
1 polymer ?
#
loop_
_entity_poly.entity_id
_entity_poly.type
_entity_poly.pdbx_seq_one_letter_code
_entity_poly.pdbx_strand_id
1 'polypeptide(L)'
;ASPRPVVLRCGLPRPAELVPTSALLEINGVQWLELDDGVPNPTVITYVAVDRPVYVVLTAPVDAGSGPLQTVSDVVRDTLLGTPVAVR
;
A
#
# COMPACT_ATOMS: atom_id res chain seq x y z
N ALA A 1 -20.74 4.94 -16.17
CA ALA A 1 -19.94 5.71 -15.19
C ALA A 1 -18.47 5.50 -15.54
N SER A 2 -17.62 6.53 -15.47
CA SER A 2 -16.18 6.34 -15.63
C SER A 2 -15.66 5.43 -14.50
N PRO A 3 -14.75 4.47 -14.80
CA PRO A 3 -14.16 3.65 -13.76
C PRO A 3 -13.42 4.54 -12.76
N ARG A 4 -13.49 4.18 -11.48
CA ARG A 4 -12.72 4.88 -10.44
C ARG A 4 -11.23 4.66 -10.72
N PRO A 5 -10.38 5.70 -10.57
CA PRO A 5 -8.96 5.56 -10.88
C PRO A 5 -8.24 4.76 -9.80
N VAL A 6 -7.12 4.16 -10.19
CA VAL A 6 -6.05 3.77 -9.28
C VAL A 6 -5.18 5.00 -9.02
N VAL A 7 -4.90 5.31 -7.77
CA VAL A 7 -4.13 6.49 -7.35
C VAL A 7 -2.87 6.06 -6.64
N LEU A 8 -1.71 6.55 -7.11
CA LEU A 8 -0.41 6.34 -6.49
C LEU A 8 0.13 7.66 -5.94
N ARG A 9 0.55 7.67 -4.69
CA ARG A 9 1.15 8.83 -4.01
C ARG A 9 2.46 8.41 -3.36
N CYS A 10 3.53 9.12 -3.66
CA CYS A 10 4.86 8.82 -3.14
C CYS A 10 5.33 9.93 -2.19
N GLY A 11 6.21 9.58 -1.25
CA GLY A 11 6.85 10.55 -0.36
C GLY A 11 5.93 11.11 0.74
N LEU A 12 4.93 10.34 1.14
CA LEU A 12 4.07 10.69 2.27
C LEU A 12 4.77 10.41 3.61
N PRO A 13 4.35 11.08 4.70
CA PRO A 13 4.81 10.74 6.04
C PRO A 13 4.50 9.29 6.41
N ARG A 14 5.23 8.76 7.38
CA ARG A 14 4.95 7.44 7.97
C ARG A 14 3.49 7.38 8.45
N PRO A 15 2.72 6.34 8.08
CA PRO A 15 1.36 6.16 8.58
C PRO A 15 1.35 5.97 10.10
N ALA A 16 0.35 6.53 10.77
CA ALA A 16 0.20 6.42 12.23
C ALA A 16 -0.24 5.01 12.63
N GLU A 17 -0.91 4.31 11.71
CA GLU A 17 -1.45 2.96 11.81
C GLU A 17 -0.36 1.89 11.78
N LEU A 18 0.85 2.23 11.32
CA LEU A 18 2.00 1.33 11.40
C LEU A 18 2.50 1.29 12.84
N VAL A 19 2.26 0.18 13.52
CA VAL A 19 2.66 -0.10 14.91
C VAL A 19 3.35 -1.48 14.96
N PRO A 20 4.03 -1.84 16.06
CA PRO A 20 4.76 -3.10 16.15
C PRO A 20 3.91 -4.37 15.93
N THR A 21 2.60 -4.27 16.12
CA THR A 21 1.64 -5.39 15.95
C THR A 21 0.84 -5.30 14.65
N SER A 22 1.17 -4.38 13.73
CA SER A 22 0.47 -4.27 12.46
C SER A 22 0.63 -5.55 11.63
N ALA A 23 -0.48 -6.07 11.12
CA ALA A 23 -0.44 -7.12 10.11
C ALA A 23 -0.02 -6.52 8.77
N LEU A 24 1.02 -7.08 8.17
CA LEU A 24 1.51 -6.65 6.86
C LEU A 24 1.22 -7.72 5.82
N LEU A 25 0.78 -7.28 4.65
CA LEU A 25 0.60 -8.12 3.48
C LEU A 25 1.88 -8.09 2.63
N GLU A 26 2.51 -9.24 2.41
CA GLU A 26 3.65 -9.32 1.49
C GLU A 26 3.18 -9.66 0.07
N ILE A 27 3.50 -8.79 -0.89
CA ILE A 27 3.23 -9.02 -2.32
C ILE A 27 4.52 -8.77 -3.09
N ASN A 28 4.98 -9.80 -3.81
CA ASN A 28 6.19 -9.74 -4.65
C ASN A 28 7.42 -9.15 -3.92
N GLY A 29 7.58 -9.44 -2.63
CA GLY A 29 8.69 -8.95 -1.81
C GLY A 29 8.57 -7.49 -1.35
N VAL A 30 7.37 -6.91 -1.39
CA VAL A 30 7.03 -5.61 -0.81
C VAL A 30 6.05 -5.84 0.35
N GLN A 31 6.32 -5.23 1.50
CA GLN A 31 5.45 -5.29 2.67
C GLN A 31 4.48 -4.10 2.69
N TRP A 32 3.19 -4.42 2.61
CA TRP A 32 2.10 -3.46 2.54
C TRP A 32 1.30 -3.44 3.84
N LEU A 33 1.08 -2.24 4.37
CA LEU A 33 0.08 -1.97 5.40
C LEU A 33 -1.23 -1.59 4.71
N GLU A 34 -2.31 -2.32 4.98
CA GLU A 34 -3.65 -1.90 4.60
C GLU A 34 -4.16 -0.85 5.61
N LEU A 35 -4.71 0.24 5.10
CA LEU A 35 -5.37 1.25 5.94
C LEU A 35 -6.87 0.98 5.97
N ASP A 36 -7.38 0.68 7.15
CA ASP A 36 -8.81 0.61 7.42
C ASP A 36 -9.35 2.03 7.61
N ASP A 37 -10.29 2.43 6.76
CA ASP A 37 -10.96 3.73 6.82
C ASP A 37 -12.24 3.70 7.68
N GLY A 38 -12.58 2.55 8.26
CA GLY A 38 -13.75 2.32 9.10
C GLY A 38 -15.07 2.38 8.33
N VAL A 39 -15.03 2.39 6.99
CA VAL A 39 -16.22 2.48 6.16
C VAL A 39 -16.83 1.08 5.94
N PRO A 40 -18.11 0.86 6.29
CA PRO A 40 -18.78 -0.39 5.96
C PRO A 40 -18.89 -0.56 4.44
N ASN A 41 -18.44 -1.71 3.92
CA ASN A 41 -18.42 -2.01 2.47
C ASN A 41 -17.66 -0.94 1.67
N PRO A 42 -16.34 -0.81 1.90
CA PRO A 42 -15.56 0.21 1.23
C PRO A 42 -15.54 -0.06 -0.27
N THR A 43 -15.51 1.02 -1.04
CA THR A 43 -15.50 0.97 -2.51
C THR A 43 -14.12 1.25 -3.09
N VAL A 44 -13.18 1.60 -2.23
CA VAL A 44 -11.74 1.70 -2.49
C VAL A 44 -10.99 1.08 -1.32
N ILE A 45 -9.75 0.67 -1.56
CA ILE A 45 -8.85 0.14 -0.55
C ILE A 45 -7.52 0.86 -0.66
N THR A 46 -6.87 1.13 0.47
CA THR A 46 -5.59 1.86 0.49
C THR A 46 -4.51 1.02 1.14
N TYR A 47 -3.38 0.91 0.45
CA TYR A 47 -2.19 0.21 0.91
C TYR A 47 -1.00 1.16 0.99
N VAL A 48 -0.12 0.95 1.95
CA VAL A 48 1.13 1.69 2.12
C VAL A 48 2.31 0.72 2.10
N ALA A 49 3.27 0.89 1.19
CA ALA A 49 4.53 0.16 1.25
C ALA A 49 5.37 0.71 2.41
N VAL A 50 5.78 -0.14 3.35
CA VAL A 50 6.41 0.26 4.62
C VAL A 50 7.84 -0.27 4.80
N ASP A 51 8.32 -1.07 3.86
CA ASP A 51 9.65 -1.67 3.81
C ASP A 51 10.55 -1.02 2.74
N ARG A 52 10.32 0.28 2.47
CA ARG A 52 11.03 1.07 1.45
C ARG A 52 11.50 2.41 2.05
N PRO A 53 12.52 3.08 1.46
CA PRO A 53 13.05 4.35 1.96
C PRO A 53 12.04 5.50 1.88
N VAL A 54 10.99 5.35 1.07
CA VAL A 54 9.86 6.29 0.96
C VAL A 54 8.56 5.51 1.11
N TYR A 55 7.57 6.08 1.80
CA TYR A 55 6.24 5.49 1.87
C TYR A 55 5.49 5.74 0.56
N VAL A 56 5.07 4.65 -0.07
CA VAL A 56 4.29 4.65 -1.31
C VAL A 56 2.88 4.21 -0.97
N VAL A 57 1.90 5.05 -1.30
CA VAL A 57 0.48 4.81 -1.01
C VAL A 57 -0.26 4.53 -2.30
N LEU A 58 -0.92 3.38 -2.36
CA LEU A 58 -1.77 2.95 -3.46
C LEU A 58 -3.22 2.91 -2.98
N THR A 59 -4.09 3.69 -3.61
CA THR A 59 -5.54 3.57 -3.43
C THR A 59 -6.14 3.00 -4.71
N ALA A 60 -6.87 1.89 -4.61
CA ALA A 60 -7.48 1.22 -5.74
C ALA A 60 -8.96 0.94 -5.49
N PRO A 61 -9.80 0.88 -6.54
CA PRO A 61 -11.17 0.37 -6.43
C PRO A 61 -11.17 -1.09 -5.98
N VAL A 62 -12.10 -1.48 -5.11
CA VAL A 62 -12.19 -2.88 -4.63
C VAL A 62 -12.49 -3.89 -5.74
N ASP A 63 -13.18 -3.45 -6.80
CA ASP A 63 -13.51 -4.26 -7.98
C ASP A 63 -12.36 -4.40 -8.98
N ALA A 64 -11.23 -3.69 -8.77
CA ALA A 64 -10.02 -3.87 -9.56
C ALA A 64 -9.25 -5.16 -9.20
N GLY A 65 -9.61 -5.80 -8.08
CA GLY A 65 -8.90 -6.97 -7.55
C GLY A 65 -7.45 -6.66 -7.16
N SER A 66 -6.59 -7.68 -7.16
CA SER A 66 -5.19 -7.56 -6.72
C SER A 66 -4.23 -7.02 -7.79
N GLY A 67 -4.65 -6.95 -9.06
CA GLY A 67 -3.79 -6.62 -10.20
C GLY A 67 -3.00 -5.32 -10.04
N PRO A 68 -3.64 -4.20 -9.63
CA PRO A 68 -2.92 -2.95 -9.38
C PRO A 68 -1.85 -3.08 -8.30
N LEU A 69 -2.16 -3.74 -7.17
CA LEU A 69 -1.21 -3.92 -6.07
C LEU A 69 -0.02 -4.79 -6.48
N GLN A 70 -0.26 -5.86 -7.24
CA GLN A 70 0.80 -6.72 -7.79
C GLN A 70 1.72 -5.96 -8.75
N THR A 71 1.13 -5.24 -9.71
CA THR A 71 1.88 -4.45 -10.71
C THR A 71 2.75 -3.39 -10.04
N VAL A 72 2.20 -2.64 -9.08
CA VAL A 72 2.96 -1.63 -8.34
C VAL A 72 4.03 -2.29 -7.48
N SER A 73 3.77 -3.47 -6.90
CA SER A 73 4.77 -4.20 -6.12
C SER A 73 6.00 -4.58 -6.93
N ASP A 74 5.81 -5.06 -8.17
CA ASP A 74 6.93 -5.35 -9.06
C ASP A 74 7.78 -4.09 -9.35
N VAL A 75 7.13 -2.97 -9.69
CA VAL A 75 7.83 -1.70 -9.93
C VAL A 75 8.56 -1.22 -8.68
N VAL A 76 7.92 -1.28 -7.51
CA VAL A 76 8.53 -0.87 -6.23
C VAL A 76 9.72 -1.75 -5.87
N ARG A 77 9.63 -3.07 -6.05
CA ARG A 77 10.75 -4.00 -5.86
C ARG A 77 11.94 -3.65 -6.75
N ASP A 78 11.66 -3.36 -8.02
CA ASP A 78 12.73 -3.17 -9.02
C ASP A 78 13.36 -1.77 -8.97
N THR A 79 12.67 -0.78 -8.38
CA THR A 79 13.13 0.63 -8.38
C THR A 79 13.52 1.17 -7.00
N LEU A 80 13.04 0.58 -5.91
CA LEU A 80 13.31 1.03 -4.54
C LEU A 80 13.92 -0.09 -3.72
N LEU A 81 15.07 0.18 -3.10
CA LEU A 81 15.74 -0.79 -2.24
C LEU A 81 14.88 -1.14 -1.02
N GLY A 82 14.83 -2.43 -0.70
CA GLY A 82 14.19 -2.91 0.53
C GLY A 82 14.93 -2.44 1.78
N THR A 83 14.18 -2.06 2.81
CA THR A 83 14.70 -1.65 4.12
C THR A 83 13.91 -2.33 5.24
N PRO A 84 14.49 -2.53 6.43
CA PRO A 84 13.73 -3.00 7.58
C PRO A 84 12.53 -2.09 7.87
N VAL A 85 11.38 -2.67 8.23
CA VAL A 85 10.18 -1.89 8.58
C VAL A 85 10.45 -1.10 9.86
N ALA A 86 10.34 0.23 9.74
CA ALA A 86 10.52 1.14 10.87
C ALA A 86 9.22 1.24 11.70
N VAL A 87 9.07 0.33 12.67
CA VAL A 87 8.04 0.46 13.71
C VAL A 87 8.52 1.41 14.82
N ARG A 88 7.63 2.30 15.28
CA ARG A 88 7.81 3.14 16.47
C ARG A 88 7.00 2.57 17.61
#